data_AF-X0SMT4-F1
#
_entry.id   AF-X0SMT4-F1
#
_cell.length_a   1.000
_cell.length_b   1.000
_cell.length_c   1.000
_cell.angle_alpha   90.00
_cell.angle_beta   90.00
_cell.angle_gamma   90.00
#
_symmetry.space_group_name_H-M   'P 1'
#
loop_
_entity.id
_entity.type
_entity.pdbx_description
1 polymer ?
#
loop_
_entity_poly.entity_id
_entity_poly.type
_entity_poly.pdbx_seq_one_letter_code
_entity_poly.pdbx_strand_id
1 'polypeptide(L)'
;MQGVFGQVRRKLKDSIADLQPDEYFYIIFFGGGELFESGSGRVLRATPEAKSAAYNFIDSIQSAGQTNATAALERAVQIRDGRGNSPSIVYLLTDGFELTTEDAQSFSQRVASMLKRFAPAT
;
A
#
# COMPACT_ATOMS: atom_id res chain seq x y z
N MET A 1 8.20 1.89 19.57
CA MET A 1 7.48 1.54 18.33
C MET A 1 7.53 0.06 17.93
N GLN A 2 8.44 -0.78 18.46
CA GLN A 2 8.52 -2.21 18.07
C GLN A 2 7.22 -3.01 18.28
N GLY A 3 6.41 -2.70 19.30
CA GLY A 3 5.14 -3.39 19.56
C GLY A 3 4.01 -3.09 18.55
N VAL A 4 3.86 -1.83 18.14
CA VAL A 4 2.76 -1.40 17.23
C VAL A 4 2.96 -1.97 15.83
N PHE A 5 4.20 -1.95 15.32
CA PHE A 5 4.49 -2.47 14.00
C PHE A 5 4.26 -3.99 13.90
N GLY A 6 4.61 -4.75 14.94
CA GLY A 6 4.27 -6.18 15.02
C GLY A 6 2.76 -6.44 14.99
N GLN A 7 1.97 -5.59 15.66
CA GLN A 7 0.51 -5.68 15.62
C GLN A 7 -0.05 -5.37 14.23
N VAL A 8 0.48 -4.35 13.54
CA VAL A 8 0.10 -4.01 12.16
C VAL A 8 0.36 -5.18 11.22
N ARG A 9 1.54 -5.80 11.28
CA ARG A 9 1.85 -6.99 10.46
C ARG A 9 0.87 -8.12 10.69
N ARG A 10 0.59 -8.42 11.96
CA ARG A 10 -0.36 -9.48 12.32
C ARG A 10 -1.75 -9.18 11.75
N LYS A 11 -2.26 -7.96 11.93
CA LYS A 11 -3.58 -7.58 11.41
C LYS A 11 -3.66 -7.53 9.90
N LEU A 12 -2.58 -7.17 9.23
CA LEU A 12 -2.48 -7.25 7.77
C LEU A 12 -2.54 -8.71 7.30
N LYS A 13 -1.82 -9.61 7.96
CA LYS A 13 -1.90 -11.05 7.66
C LYS A 13 -3.29 -11.62 7.91
N ASP A 14 -3.93 -11.27 9.03
CA ASP A 14 -5.30 -11.67 9.33
C ASP A 14 -6.24 -11.21 8.18
N SER A 15 -6.10 -9.96 7.72
CA SER A 15 -6.92 -9.42 6.62
C SER A 15 -6.69 -10.15 5.29
N ILE A 16 -5.45 -10.53 4.98
CA ILE A 16 -5.11 -11.32 3.78
C ILE A 16 -5.64 -12.74 3.87
N ALA A 17 -5.65 -13.32 5.07
CA ALA A 17 -6.19 -14.66 5.31
C ALA A 17 -7.69 -14.70 4.95
N ASP A 18 -8.43 -13.66 5.31
CA ASP A 18 -9.88 -13.55 5.13
C ASP A 18 -10.33 -13.25 3.68
N LEU A 19 -9.39 -12.85 2.80
CA LEU A 19 -9.71 -12.59 1.38
C LEU A 19 -10.31 -13.82 0.69
N GLN A 20 -11.37 -13.64 -0.07
CA GLN A 20 -11.96 -14.70 -0.88
C GLN A 20 -11.08 -15.00 -2.12
N PRO A 21 -11.10 -16.23 -2.66
CA PRO A 21 -10.22 -16.60 -3.77
C PRO A 21 -10.41 -15.80 -5.05
N ASP A 22 -11.54 -15.12 -5.24
CA ASP A 22 -11.85 -14.23 -6.37
C ASP A 22 -11.51 -12.76 -6.10
N GLU A 23 -11.06 -12.42 -4.90
CA GLU A 23 -10.54 -11.10 -4.57
C GLU A 23 -9.07 -10.96 -4.99
N TYR A 24 -8.64 -9.71 -5.16
CA TYR A 24 -7.31 -9.35 -5.61
C TYR A 24 -6.68 -8.35 -4.64
N PHE A 25 -5.37 -8.47 -4.42
CA PHE A 25 -4.67 -7.63 -3.47
C PHE A 25 -3.26 -7.28 -3.95
N TYR A 26 -2.70 -6.22 -3.39
CA TYR A 26 -1.32 -5.81 -3.58
C TYR A 26 -0.84 -5.07 -2.33
N ILE A 27 0.40 -5.29 -1.92
CA ILE A 27 0.94 -4.73 -0.68
C ILE A 27 2.14 -3.86 -1.02
N ILE A 28 2.12 -2.63 -0.52
CA ILE A 28 3.22 -1.67 -0.59
C ILE A 28 3.56 -1.28 0.85
N PHE A 29 4.79 -1.55 1.26
CA PHE A 29 5.38 -0.94 2.45
C PHE A 29 6.22 0.26 2.01
N PHE A 30 6.24 1.30 2.83
CA PHE A 30 7.04 2.50 2.59
C PHE A 30 7.77 2.88 3.87
N GLY A 31 9.06 3.20 3.72
CA GLY A 31 9.96 3.52 4.82
C GLY A 31 11.41 3.54 4.33
N GLY A 32 12.28 4.27 5.01
CA GLY A 32 13.70 4.33 4.68
C GLY A 32 14.00 5.10 3.40
N GLY A 33 13.03 5.90 2.92
CA GLY A 33 13.09 6.50 1.59
C GLY A 33 12.77 5.53 0.44
N GLU A 34 12.39 4.29 0.72
CA GLU A 34 12.13 3.25 -0.28
C GLU A 34 10.68 2.76 -0.26
N LEU A 35 10.27 2.14 -1.37
CA LEU A 35 9.01 1.40 -1.49
C LEU A 35 9.33 -0.08 -1.66
N PHE A 36 8.72 -0.92 -0.84
CA PHE A 36 8.81 -2.37 -0.91
C PHE A 36 7.47 -2.90 -1.40
N GLU A 37 7.48 -3.72 -2.44
CA GLU A 37 6.25 -4.19 -3.07
C GLU A 37 6.18 -5.72 -3.08
N SER A 38 4.99 -6.29 -2.85
CA SER A 38 4.79 -7.75 -2.81
C SER A 38 4.85 -8.44 -4.19
N GLY A 39 5.10 -7.70 -5.27
CA GLY A 39 5.05 -8.22 -6.63
C GLY A 39 5.47 -7.18 -7.67
N SER A 40 5.14 -7.40 -8.94
CA SER A 40 5.65 -6.65 -10.10
C SER A 40 4.72 -5.52 -10.61
N GLY A 41 4.06 -4.80 -9.71
CA GLY A 41 3.17 -3.68 -10.05
C GLY A 41 1.77 -4.10 -10.49
N ARG A 42 1.35 -5.32 -10.17
CA ARG A 42 0.03 -5.85 -10.52
C ARG A 42 -0.66 -6.49 -9.33
N VAL A 43 -1.97 -6.24 -9.20
CA VAL A 43 -2.78 -6.93 -8.18
C VAL A 43 -2.78 -8.43 -8.44
N LEU A 44 -2.63 -9.22 -7.38
CA LEU A 44 -2.57 -10.67 -7.42
C LEU A 44 -3.88 -11.24 -6.89
N ARG A 45 -4.37 -12.30 -7.52
CA ARG A 45 -5.52 -13.06 -7.03
C ARG A 45 -5.17 -13.70 -5.68
N ALA A 46 -6.11 -13.73 -4.74
CA ALA A 46 -5.92 -14.27 -3.39
C ALA A 46 -5.86 -15.82 -3.34
N THR A 47 -5.01 -16.43 -4.17
CA THR A 47 -4.74 -17.87 -4.13
C THR A 47 -3.93 -18.23 -2.89
N PRO A 48 -3.95 -19.50 -2.43
CA PRO A 48 -3.15 -19.94 -1.31
C PRO A 48 -1.66 -19.62 -1.46
N GLU A 49 -1.11 -19.77 -2.67
CA GLU A 49 0.30 -19.49 -2.98
C GLU A 49 0.60 -17.99 -2.88
N ALA A 50 -0.28 -17.15 -3.42
CA ALA A 50 -0.12 -15.70 -3.34
C ALA A 50 -0.21 -15.19 -1.89
N LYS A 51 -1.14 -15.73 -1.10
CA LYS A 51 -1.25 -15.41 0.35
C LYS A 51 0.01 -15.83 1.10
N SER A 52 0.53 -17.03 0.84
CA SER A 52 1.77 -17.52 1.45
C SER A 52 2.97 -16.63 1.09
N ALA A 53 3.11 -16.27 -0.19
CA ALA A 53 4.15 -15.33 -0.63
C ALA A 53 4.02 -13.96 0.04
N ALA A 54 2.79 -13.46 0.20
CA ALA A 54 2.52 -12.21 0.91
C ALA A 54 2.92 -12.27 2.39
N TYR A 55 2.68 -13.39 3.07
CA TYR A 55 3.11 -13.55 4.47
C TYR A 55 4.62 -13.49 4.61
N ASN A 56 5.36 -14.17 3.73
CA ASN A 56 6.82 -14.13 3.71
C ASN A 56 7.34 -12.71 3.44
N PHE A 57 6.71 -12.01 2.50
CA PHE A 57 7.03 -10.62 2.21
C PHE A 57 6.81 -9.72 3.43
N ILE A 58 5.65 -9.80 4.09
CA ILE A 58 5.35 -9.02 5.32
C ILE A 58 6.37 -9.29 6.43
N ASP A 59 6.82 -10.53 6.59
CA ASP A 59 7.82 -10.88 7.59
C ASP A 59 9.21 -10.31 7.27
N SER A 60 9.57 -10.26 6.00
CA SER A 60 10.88 -9.78 5.55
C SER A 60 11.11 -8.28 5.71
N ILE A 61 10.05 -7.47 5.83
CA ILE A 61 10.18 -6.03 5.98
C ILE A 61 10.96 -5.73 7.27
N GLN A 62 11.69 -4.61 7.31
CA GLN A 62 12.24 -4.06 8.55
C GLN A 62 11.90 -2.57 8.58
N SER A 63 11.47 -2.06 9.73
CA SER A 63 11.15 -0.62 9.87
C SER A 63 12.44 0.17 10.00
N ALA A 64 12.72 1.09 9.08
CA ALA A 64 13.86 2.00 9.17
C ALA A 64 13.57 3.32 8.46
N GLY A 65 14.20 4.40 8.93
CA GLY A 65 14.32 5.69 8.23
C GLY A 65 13.03 6.49 7.98
N GLN A 66 13.13 7.49 7.09
CA GLN A 66 12.07 8.46 6.82
C GLN A 66 10.93 7.87 5.97
N THR A 67 9.73 8.38 6.21
CA THR A 67 8.48 7.93 5.62
C THR A 67 8.09 8.81 4.44
N ASN A 68 7.89 8.23 3.24
CA ASN A 68 7.36 8.94 2.08
C ASN A 68 5.99 8.39 1.64
N ALA A 69 4.96 8.76 2.41
CA ALA A 69 3.59 8.30 2.17
C ALA A 69 3.00 8.79 0.83
N THR A 70 3.44 9.96 0.35
CA THR A 70 2.99 10.50 -0.95
C THR A 70 3.44 9.60 -2.10
N ALA A 71 4.71 9.19 -2.11
CA ALA A 71 5.24 8.28 -3.12
C ALA A 71 4.54 6.91 -3.06
N ALA A 72 4.27 6.41 -1.84
CA ALA A 72 3.55 5.16 -1.65
C ALA A 72 2.12 5.21 -2.21
N LEU A 73 1.40 6.30 -1.95
CA LEU A 73 0.06 6.50 -2.46
C LEU A 73 0.05 6.67 -3.98
N GLU A 74 0.99 7.46 -4.53
CA GLU A 74 1.16 7.60 -5.98
C GLU A 74 1.41 6.24 -6.64
N ARG A 75 2.26 5.43 -6.03
CA ARG A 75 2.55 4.08 -6.51
C ARG A 75 1.30 3.20 -6.46
N ALA A 76 0.55 3.23 -5.35
CA ALA A 76 -0.67 2.45 -5.18
C ALA A 76 -1.71 2.74 -6.27
N VAL A 77 -1.92 4.01 -6.63
CA VAL A 77 -2.88 4.40 -7.68
C VAL A 77 -2.38 4.08 -9.11
N GLN A 78 -1.11 3.71 -9.28
CA GLN A 78 -0.53 3.27 -10.55
C GLN A 78 -0.57 1.75 -10.75
N ILE A 79 -0.83 0.96 -9.71
CA ILE A 79 -0.98 -0.49 -9.82
C ILE A 79 -2.12 -0.83 -10.77
N ARG A 80 -2.00 -1.89 -11.57
CA ARG A 80 -3.05 -2.34 -12.49
C ARG A 80 -3.28 -3.84 -12.42
N ASP A 81 -4.49 -4.30 -12.70
CA ASP A 81 -4.74 -5.72 -12.93
C ASP A 81 -4.26 -6.17 -14.33
N GLY A 82 -4.42 -7.46 -14.64
CA GLY A 82 -4.05 -8.02 -15.95
C GLY A 82 -4.86 -7.47 -17.14
N ARG A 83 -5.94 -6.73 -16.88
CA ARG A 83 -6.80 -6.08 -17.87
C ARG A 83 -6.56 -4.57 -17.96
N GLY A 84 -5.66 -4.02 -17.14
CA GLY A 84 -5.36 -2.59 -17.10
C GLY A 84 -6.29 -1.77 -16.22
N ASN A 85 -7.10 -2.40 -15.35
CA ASN A 85 -7.96 -1.69 -14.41
C ASN A 85 -7.17 -1.25 -13.17
N SER A 86 -7.52 -0.10 -12.61
CA SER A 86 -7.00 0.40 -11.33
C SER A 86 -7.60 -0.36 -10.14
N PRO A 87 -6.92 -0.39 -8.99
CA PRO A 87 -7.50 -0.86 -7.73
C PRO A 87 -8.77 -0.07 -7.42
N SER A 88 -9.81 -0.77 -6.96
CA SER A 88 -11.07 -0.11 -6.57
C SER A 88 -10.96 0.57 -5.20
N ILE A 89 -10.08 0.08 -4.32
CA ILE A 89 -9.89 0.58 -2.95
C ILE A 89 -8.39 0.56 -2.62
N VAL A 90 -7.91 1.62 -1.95
CA VAL A 90 -6.56 1.70 -1.38
C VAL A 90 -6.69 2.00 0.11
N TYR A 91 -6.17 1.09 0.95
CA TYR A 91 -6.05 1.31 2.39
C TYR A 91 -4.64 1.83 2.70
N LEU A 92 -4.55 3.06 3.21
CA LEU A 92 -3.29 3.66 3.66
C LEU A 92 -3.24 3.65 5.19
N LEU A 93 -2.23 2.99 5.75
CA LEU A 93 -2.01 2.94 7.19
C LEU A 93 -0.64 3.54 7.53
N THR A 94 -0.64 4.51 8.44
CA THR A 94 0.56 5.19 8.94
C THR A 94 0.31 5.67 10.37
N ASP A 95 1.36 5.78 11.18
CA ASP A 95 1.32 6.37 12.53
C ASP A 95 1.44 7.91 12.50
N GLY A 96 1.77 8.49 11.35
CA GLY A 96 1.77 9.93 11.14
C GLY A 96 2.47 10.33 9.85
N PHE A 97 2.15 11.52 9.37
CA PHE A 97 2.92 12.14 8.31
C PHE A 97 3.84 13.20 8.92
N GLU A 98 5.14 13.16 8.62
CA GLU A 98 6.04 14.27 8.88
C GLU A 98 5.81 15.33 7.81
N LEU A 99 4.79 16.17 8.01
CA LEU A 99 4.47 17.28 7.11
C LEU A 99 4.66 18.59 7.86
N THR A 100 5.41 19.53 7.27
CA THR A 100 5.27 20.93 7.65
C THR A 100 3.90 21.47 7.21
N THR A 101 3.51 22.67 7.68
CA THR A 101 2.26 23.32 7.25
C THR A 101 2.20 23.56 5.74
N GLU A 102 3.35 23.86 5.10
CA GLU A 102 3.45 23.97 3.64
C GLU A 102 3.31 22.60 2.96
N ASP A 103 3.93 21.56 3.53
CA ASP A 103 3.83 20.18 3.01
C ASP A 103 2.40 19.63 3.10
N ALA A 104 1.62 20.01 4.12
CA ALA A 104 0.24 19.56 4.30
C ALA A 104 -0.71 20.07 3.19
N GLN A 105 -0.57 21.34 2.78
CA GLN A 105 -1.34 21.87 1.65
C GLN A 105 -0.91 21.23 0.33
N SER A 106 0.40 21.09 0.12
CA SER A 106 0.98 20.41 -1.04
C SER A 106 0.50 18.96 -1.14
N PHE A 107 0.46 18.23 -0.02
CA PHE A 107 -0.03 16.86 0.04
C PHE A 107 -1.48 16.74 -0.43
N SER A 108 -2.36 17.58 0.11
CA SER A 108 -3.78 17.57 -0.24
C SER A 108 -4.01 17.88 -1.73
N GLN A 109 -3.26 18.84 -2.29
CA GLN A 109 -3.30 19.16 -3.71
C GLN A 109 -2.78 18.02 -4.60
N ARG A 110 -1.73 17.32 -4.16
CA ARG A 110 -1.19 16.14 -4.85
C ARG A 110 -2.20 15.01 -4.87
N VAL A 111 -2.84 14.70 -3.73
CA VAL A 111 -3.90 13.67 -3.66
C VAL A 111 -5.06 14.04 -4.59
N ALA A 112 -5.53 15.28 -4.55
CA ALA A 112 -6.61 15.73 -5.45
C ALA A 112 -6.22 15.62 -6.94
N SER A 113 -4.96 15.90 -7.27
CA SER A 113 -4.44 15.76 -8.64
C SER A 113 -4.34 14.29 -9.06
N MET A 114 -3.94 13.39 -8.15
CA MET A 114 -3.94 11.95 -8.38
C MET A 114 -5.35 11.43 -8.64
N LEU A 115 -6.33 11.84 -7.83
CA LEU A 115 -7.73 11.44 -8.03
C LEU A 115 -8.23 11.87 -9.41
N LYS A 116 -8.02 13.13 -9.80
CA LYS A 116 -8.38 13.62 -11.14
C LYS A 116 -7.73 12.82 -12.27
N ARG A 117 -6.50 12.35 -12.08
CA ARG A 117 -5.73 11.64 -13.12
C ARG A 117 -6.05 10.16 -13.20
N PHE A 118 -6.25 9.50 -12.07
CA PHE A 118 -6.32 8.04 -11.97
C PHE A 118 -7.72 7.52 -11.63
N ALA A 119 -8.63 8.39 -11.16
CA ALA A 119 -10.02 8.10 -10.88
C ALA A 119 -10.94 9.26 -11.36
N PRO A 120 -10.94 9.62 -12.66
CA PRO A 120 -11.70 10.76 -13.18
C PRO A 120 -13.23 10.57 -13.20
N ALA A 121 -13.71 9.34 -12.95
CA ALA A 121 -15.12 8.97 -13.06
C ALA A 121 -15.85 8.85 -11.70
N THR A 122 -15.17 9.17 -10.59
CA THR A 122 -15.75 9.32 -9.25
C THR A 122 -16.07 10.76 -8.91
#